data_AF-A0A942R4Q5-F1
#
_entry.id   AF-A0A942R4Q5-F1
#
_cell.length_a   1.000
_cell.length_b   1.000
_cell.length_c   1.000
_cell.angle_alpha   90.00
_cell.angle_beta   90.00
_cell.angle_gamma   90.00
#
_symmetry.space_group_name_H-M   'P 1'
#
loop_
_entity.id
_entity.type
_entity.pdbx_description
1 polymer ?
#
loop_
_entity_poly.entity_id
_entity_poly.type
_entity_poly.pdbx_seq_one_letter_code
_entity_poly.pdbx_strand_id
1 'polypeptide(L)'
;MKIVIRLLIIYLLFLIQTAIGRPQIDLIVLALVIFSLHDPVLYALILGIWGGFLLGLLNPISFGIHIIILTTIAFTSSMIRRFIYKDKIYFLIILLLALF
;
A
#
# COMPACT_ATOMS: atom_id res chain seq x y z
N MET A 1 8.70 3.09 15.11
CA MET A 1 9.55 3.95 14.26
C MET A 1 9.41 3.68 12.76
N LYS A 2 9.43 2.42 12.27
CA LYS A 2 9.37 2.11 10.82
C LYS A 2 8.15 2.70 10.09
N ILE A 3 6.97 2.72 10.72
CA ILE A 3 5.74 3.28 10.13
C ILE A 3 5.84 4.79 9.88
N VAL A 4 6.47 5.54 10.80
CA VAL A 4 6.62 6.99 10.70
C VAL A 4 7.49 7.37 9.52
N ILE A 5 8.58 6.61 9.29
CA ILE A 5 9.46 6.80 8.14
C ILE A 5 8.69 6.59 6.84
N ARG A 6 7.82 5.58 6.76
CA ARG A 6 7.01 5.32 5.55
C ARG A 6 5.95 6.39 5.32
N LEU A 7 5.31 6.91 6.37
CA LEU A 7 4.41 8.05 6.26
C LEU A 7 5.13 9.29 5.72
N LEU A 8 6.36 9.53 6.19
CA LEU A 8 7.25 10.58 5.69
C LEU A 8 7.62 10.37 4.22
N ILE A 9 7.94 9.14 3.80
CA ILE A 9 8.24 8.82 2.40
C ILE A 9 7.02 9.09 1.52
N ILE A 10 5.83 8.64 1.91
CA ILE A 10 4.58 8.91 1.16
C ILE A 10 4.34 10.42 1.04
N TYR A 11 4.57 11.17 2.11
CA TYR A 11 4.45 12.63 2.09
C TYR A 11 5.46 13.29 1.14
N LEU A 12 6.72 12.88 1.16
CA LEU A 12 7.74 13.39 0.23
C LEU A 12 7.39 13.06 -1.23
N LEU A 13 6.91 11.84 -1.50
CA LEU A 13 6.46 11.46 -2.84
C LEU A 13 5.26 12.28 -3.30
N PHE A 14 4.33 12.61 -2.39
CA PHE A 14 3.23 13.52 -2.68
C PHE A 14 3.73 14.93 -3.03
N LEU A 15 4.70 15.47 -2.29
CA LEU A 15 5.31 16.77 -2.63
C LEU A 15 6.01 16.75 -4.00
N ILE A 16 6.71 15.66 -4.32
CA ILE A 16 7.35 15.48 -5.63
C ILE A 16 6.30 15.40 -6.74
N GLN A 17 5.25 14.59 -6.54
CA GLN A 17 4.14 14.42 -7.48
C GLN A 17 3.42 15.75 -7.75
N THR A 18 3.13 16.52 -6.71
CA THR A 18 2.48 17.83 -6.83
C THR A 18 3.39 18.88 -7.49
N ALA A 19 4.69 18.85 -7.23
CA ALA A 19 5.67 19.73 -7.88
C ALA A 19 5.85 19.42 -9.37
N ILE A 20 5.78 18.14 -9.77
CA ILE A 20 5.87 17.70 -11.17
C ILE A 20 4.56 17.99 -11.94
N GLY A 21 3.43 18.14 -11.25
CA GLY A 21 2.14 18.46 -11.84
C GLY A 21 1.23 17.23 -11.98
N ARG A 22 0.74 16.93 -13.20
CA ARG A 22 -0.06 15.72 -13.48
C ARG A 22 0.87 14.59 -13.96
N PRO A 23 1.50 13.80 -13.09
CA PRO A 23 2.24 12.65 -13.56
C PRO A 23 1.26 11.64 -14.17
N GLN A 24 1.70 10.96 -15.24
CA GLN A 24 0.96 9.84 -15.83
C GLN A 24 0.88 8.63 -14.88
N ILE A 25 1.80 8.56 -13.90
CA ILE A 25 1.91 7.48 -12.91
C ILE A 25 1.74 8.08 -11.52
N ASP A 26 0.77 7.57 -10.77
CA ASP A 26 0.51 7.99 -9.41
C ASP A 26 1.56 7.37 -8.45
N LEU A 27 2.55 8.18 -8.06
CA LEU A 27 3.68 7.75 -7.23
C LEU A 27 3.22 7.30 -5.85
N ILE A 28 2.14 7.93 -5.34
CA ILE A 28 1.57 7.60 -4.04
C ILE A 28 1.00 6.19 -4.09
N VAL A 29 0.19 5.88 -5.11
CA VAL A 29 -0.39 4.54 -5.30
C VAL A 29 0.72 3.48 -5.37
N LEU A 30 1.77 3.75 -6.15
CA LEU A 30 2.89 2.82 -6.32
C LEU A 30 3.60 2.53 -4.99
N ALA A 31 3.95 3.58 -4.23
CA ALA A 31 4.59 3.42 -2.94
C ALA A 31 3.68 2.70 -1.93
N LEU A 32 2.39 2.98 -1.97
CA LEU A 32 1.38 2.36 -1.12
C LEU A 32 1.32 0.85 -1.36
N VAL A 33 1.30 0.41 -2.62
CA VAL A 33 1.31 -1.01 -2.98
C VAL A 33 2.60 -1.68 -2.49
N ILE A 34 3.76 -1.07 -2.72
CA ILE A 34 5.06 -1.63 -2.31
C ILE A 34 5.14 -1.80 -0.79
N PHE A 35 4.73 -0.79 -0.02
CA PHE A 35 4.76 -0.87 1.44
C PHE A 35 3.71 -1.82 1.99
N SER A 36 2.50 -1.83 1.41
CA SER A 36 1.43 -2.74 1.82
C SER A 36 1.77 -4.21 1.58
N LEU A 37 2.57 -4.49 0.54
CA LEU A 37 3.15 -5.81 0.29
C LEU A 37 4.19 -6.23 1.34
N HIS A 38 4.77 -5.33 2.13
CA HIS A 38 5.77 -5.72 3.15
C HIS A 38 5.25 -5.63 4.58
N ASP A 39 4.16 -4.89 4.78
CA ASP A 39 3.64 -4.57 6.09
C ASP A 39 2.43 -5.40 6.51
N PRO A 40 2.18 -5.56 7.82
CA PRO A 40 0.92 -6.09 8.31
C PRO A 40 -0.25 -5.21 7.86
N VAL A 41 -1.42 -5.84 7.71
CA VAL A 41 -2.66 -5.23 7.21
C VAL A 41 -3.00 -3.92 7.92
N LEU A 42 -2.82 -3.86 9.24
CA LEU A 42 -3.11 -2.65 10.02
C LEU A 42 -2.25 -1.44 9.60
N TYR A 43 -0.98 -1.68 9.28
CA TYR A 43 -0.09 -0.61 8.78
C TYR A 43 -0.42 -0.24 7.34
N ALA A 44 -0.77 -1.21 6.49
CA ALA A 44 -1.25 -0.93 5.14
C ALA A 44 -2.50 -0.03 5.16
N LEU A 45 -3.46 -0.30 6.04
CA LEU A 45 -4.65 0.53 6.22
C LEU A 45 -4.30 1.97 6.64
N ILE A 46 -3.39 2.14 7.61
CA ILE A 46 -2.93 3.47 8.04
C ILE A 46 -2.26 4.23 6.89
N LEU A 47 -1.41 3.55 6.10
CA LEU A 47 -0.75 4.15 4.94
C LEU A 47 -1.76 4.51 3.84
N GLY A 48 -2.80 3.68 3.64
CA GLY A 48 -3.91 3.91 2.72
C GLY A 48 -4.73 5.15 3.08
N ILE A 49 -5.10 5.28 4.35
CA ILE A 49 -5.81 6.44 4.87
C ILE A 49 -4.95 7.69 4.72
N TRP A 50 -3.66 7.61 5.06
CA TRP A 50 -2.74 8.73 4.93
C TRP A 50 -2.54 9.19 3.48
N GLY A 51 -2.30 8.25 2.56
CA GLY A 51 -2.18 8.57 1.13
C GLY A 51 -3.47 9.16 0.55
N GLY A 52 -4.62 8.61 0.96
CA GLY A 52 -5.95 9.11 0.61
C GLY A 52 -6.22 10.52 1.11
N PHE A 53 -5.81 10.80 2.35
CA PHE A 53 -5.88 12.13 2.95
C PHE A 53 -5.08 13.13 2.12
N LEU A 54 -3.82 12.81 1.80
CA LEU A 54 -2.93 13.68 1.04
C LEU A 54 -3.47 13.98 -0.36
N LEU A 55 -3.91 12.97 -1.11
CA LEU A 55 -4.52 13.19 -2.42
C LEU A 55 -5.85 13.94 -2.33
N GLY A 56 -6.64 13.67 -1.29
CA GLY A 56 -7.89 14.38 -1.05
C GLY A 56 -7.71 15.88 -0.86
N LEU A 57 -6.57 16.33 -0.30
CA LEU A 57 -6.26 17.76 -0.14
C LEU A 57 -6.15 18.50 -1.49
N LEU A 58 -5.79 17.79 -2.56
CA LEU A 58 -5.70 18.37 -3.91
C LEU A 58 -7.07 18.55 -4.56
N ASN A 59 -8.05 17.73 -4.17
CA ASN A 59 -9.39 17.78 -4.76
C ASN A 59 -10.48 17.52 -3.71
N PRO A 60 -10.94 18.59 -3.01
CA PRO A 60 -11.82 18.49 -1.85
C PRO A 60 -13.15 17.79 -2.14
N ILE A 61 -13.67 17.94 -3.35
CA ILE A 61 -14.96 17.36 -3.80
C ILE A 61 -14.93 15.83 -3.73
N SER A 62 -13.74 15.24 -3.92
CA SER A 62 -13.52 13.79 -3.97
C SER A 62 -12.75 13.26 -2.77
N PHE A 63 -12.60 14.05 -1.71
CA PHE A 63 -11.75 13.75 -0.56
C PHE A 63 -12.02 12.37 0.06
N GLY A 64 -13.29 12.09 0.39
CA GLY A 64 -13.68 10.80 0.98
C GLY A 64 -13.48 9.62 0.03
N ILE A 65 -13.66 9.83 -1.26
CA ILE A 65 -13.51 8.78 -2.28
C ILE A 65 -12.05 8.33 -2.37
N HIS A 66 -11.10 9.27 -2.33
CA HIS A 66 -9.67 8.95 -2.40
C HIS A 66 -9.21 8.12 -1.19
N ILE A 67 -9.72 8.43 0.00
CA ILE A 67 -9.46 7.65 1.22
C ILE A 67 -9.96 6.22 1.06
N ILE A 68 -11.20 6.03 0.60
CA ILE A 68 -11.79 4.71 0.43
C ILE A 68 -11.00 3.90 -0.60
N ILE A 69 -10.72 4.49 -1.77
CA ILE A 69 -10.01 3.81 -2.85
C ILE A 69 -8.60 3.38 -2.41
N LEU A 70 -7.80 4.31 -1.88
CA LEU A 70 -6.42 3.99 -1.51
C LEU A 70 -6.33 3.04 -0.32
N THR A 71 -7.24 3.15 0.65
CA THR A 71 -7.32 2.19 1.76
C THR A 71 -7.69 0.80 1.26
N THR A 72 -8.60 0.70 0.31
CA THR A 72 -8.98 -0.58 -0.30
C THR A 72 -7.80 -1.20 -1.07
N ILE A 73 -7.06 -0.41 -1.84
CA ILE A 73 -5.86 -0.87 -2.57
C ILE A 73 -4.77 -1.34 -1.59
N ALA A 74 -4.54 -0.61 -0.50
CA ALA A 74 -3.59 -0.99 0.54
C ALA A 74 -3.98 -2.34 1.19
N PHE A 75 -5.26 -2.48 1.49
CA PHE A 75 -5.81 -3.69 2.10
C PHE A 75 -5.68 -4.90 1.17
N THR A 76 -6.11 -4.77 -0.09
CA THR A 76 -6.07 -5.87 -1.06
C THR A 76 -4.63 -6.30 -1.35
N SER A 77 -3.70 -5.35 -1.53
CA SER A 77 -2.28 -5.68 -1.72
C SER A 77 -1.66 -6.39 -0.51
N SER A 78 -1.98 -5.97 0.72
CA SER A 78 -1.52 -6.68 1.92
C SER A 78 -2.13 -8.09 2.03
N MET A 79 -3.39 -8.27 1.63
CA MET A 79 -4.04 -9.59 1.60
C MET A 79 -3.47 -10.51 0.53
N ILE A 80 -3.19 -10.00 -0.67
CA ILE A 80 -2.56 -10.76 -1.77
C ILE A 80 -1.25 -11.40 -1.28
N ARG A 81 -0.41 -10.67 -0.54
CA ARG A 81 0.78 -11.26 0.07
C ARG A 81 0.44 -12.42 1.01
N ARG A 82 -0.56 -12.25 1.89
CA ARG A 82 -0.95 -13.30 2.84
C ARG A 82 -1.39 -14.56 2.12
N PHE A 83 -2.10 -14.44 1.00
CA PHE A 83 -2.46 -15.58 0.15
C PHE A 83 -1.22 -16.21 -0.49
N ILE A 84 -0.40 -15.42 -1.19
CA ILE A 84 0.79 -15.92 -1.90
C ILE A 84 1.77 -16.63 -0.94
N TYR A 85 2.02 -16.06 0.25
CA TYR A 85 2.93 -16.67 1.22
C TYR A 85 2.32 -17.85 1.98
N LYS A 86 1.00 -17.88 2.21
CA LYS A 86 0.34 -19.09 2.73
C LYS A 86 0.45 -20.24 1.73
N ASP A 87 0.18 -19.99 0.45
CA ASP A 87 0.22 -21.03 -0.58
C ASP A 87 1.63 -21.58 -0.82
N LYS A 88 2.67 -20.73 -0.68
CA LYS A 88 4.06 -21.22 -0.70
C LYS A 88 4.41 -22.12 0.50
N ILE A 89 3.83 -21.89 1.68
CA ILE A 89 4.02 -22.76 2.84
C ILE A 89 3.35 -24.12 2.59
N TYR A 90 2.14 -24.15 2.02
CA TYR A 90 1.50 -25.40 1.64
C TYR A 90 2.29 -26.17 0.58
N PHE A 91 2.83 -25.46 -0.42
CA PHE A 91 3.69 -26.07 -1.44
C PHE A 91 5.00 -26.62 -0.83
N LEU A 92 5.62 -25.88 0.10
CA LEU A 92 6.82 -26.33 0.82
C LEU A 92 6.54 -27.54 1.73
N ILE A 93 5.38 -27.58 2.39
CA ILE A 93 4.94 -28.71 3.22
C ILE A 93 4.68 -29.95 2.35
N ILE A 94 4.01 -29.80 1.20
CA ILE A 94 3.77 -30.90 0.25
C ILE A 94 5.10 -31.42 -0.32
N LEU A 95 6.03 -30.52 -0.65
CA LEU A 95 7.36 -30.89 -1.13
C LEU A 95 8.17 -31.64 -0.06
N LEU A 96 8.11 -31.19 1.21
CA LEU A 96 8.74 -31.87 2.35
C LEU A 96 8.13 -33.25 2.62
N LEU A 97 6.80 -33.40 2.49
CA LEU A 97 6.10 -34.67 2.62
C LEU A 97 6.41 -35.65 1.46
N ALA A 98 6.74 -35.15 0.28
CA ALA A 98 7.13 -35.98 -0.87
C ALA A 98 8.59 -36.45 -0.83
N LEU A 99 9.42 -35.87 0.05
CA LEU A 99 10.84 -36.18 0.23
C LEU A 99 11.13 -37.16 1.38
N PHE A 100 10.13 -37.49 2.20
CA PHE A 100 10.18 -38.50 3.28
C PHE A 100 9.37 -39.73 2.90
#